data_AF-A0A533RXV4-F1
#
_entry.id   AF-A0A533RXV4-F1
#
_cell.length_a   1.000
_cell.length_b   1.000
_cell.length_c   1.000
_cell.angle_alpha   90.00
_cell.angle_beta   90.00
_cell.angle_gamma   90.00
#
_symmetry.space_group_name_H-M   'P 1'
#
loop_
_entity.id
_entity.type
_entity.pdbx_description
1 polymer ?
#
loop_
_entity_poly.entity_id
_entity_poly.type
_entity_poly.pdbx_seq_one_letter_code
_entity_poly.pdbx_strand_id
1 'polypeptide(L)' 'MSEFEFLDRVTIGQYIPGASPLHRMDPRARLAAALLLLG' A
#
# COMPACT_ATOMS: atom_id res chain seq x y z
N MET A 1 -13.03 14.80 -6.08
CA MET A 1 -13.68 13.47 -6.12
C MET A 1 -13.80 13.02 -4.68
N SER A 2 -14.99 12.61 -4.26
CA SER A 2 -15.13 12.03 -2.92
C SER A 2 -14.49 10.63 -2.89
N GLU A 3 -14.07 10.15 -1.72
CA GLU A 3 -13.54 8.77 -1.58
C GLU A 3 -14.56 7.73 -2.05
N PHE A 4 -15.84 8.01 -1.87
CA PHE A 4 -16.93 7.14 -2.31
C PHE A 4 -16.99 7.01 -3.85
N GLU A 5 -16.94 8.14 -4.56
CA GLU A 5 -16.90 8.15 -6.03
C GLU A 5 -15.63 7.47 -6.60
N PHE A 6 -14.53 7.55 -5.86
CA PHE A 6 -13.29 6.88 -6.25
C PHE A 6 -13.42 5.36 -6.14
N LEU A 7 -13.89 4.86 -5.00
CA LEU A 7 -14.00 3.42 -4.72
C LEU A 7 -14.99 2.70 -5.65
N ASP A 8 -16.06 3.37 -6.08
CA ASP A 8 -17.02 2.86 -7.08
C ASP A 8 -16.36 2.49 -8.42
N ARG A 9 -15.23 3.13 -8.76
CA ARG A 9 -14.53 2.95 -10.04
C ARG A 9 -13.28 2.08 -9.94
N VAL A 10 -12.93 1.62 -8.73
CA VAL A 10 -11.74 0.78 -8.52
C VAL A 10 -12.04 -0.67 -8.90
N THR A 11 -11.15 -1.27 -9.68
CA THR A 11 -11.28 -2.70 -10.04
C THR A 11 -10.97 -3.57 -8.84
N ILE A 12 -11.81 -4.58 -8.56
CA ILE A 12 -11.56 -5.55 -7.49
C ILE A 12 -10.23 -6.27 -7.76
N GLY A 13 -9.35 -6.26 -6.76
CA GLY A 13 -7.99 -6.83 -6.87
C GLY A 13 -6.93 -5.84 -7.36
N GLN A 14 -7.31 -4.61 -7.75
CA GLN A 14 -6.35 -3.56 -8.07
C GLN A 14 -5.67 -3.06 -6.78
N TYR A 15 -4.34 -3.09 -6.76
CA TYR A 15 -3.57 -2.44 -5.70
C TYR A 15 -3.60 -0.92 -5.88
N ILE A 16 -4.11 -0.21 -4.88
CA ILE A 16 -4.10 1.26 -4.83
C ILE A 16 -2.93 1.69 -3.94
N PRO A 17 -1.87 2.32 -4.49
CA PRO A 17 -0.77 2.79 -3.68
C PRO A 17 -1.24 3.99 -2.83
N GLY A 18 -1.36 3.79 -1.52
CA GLY A 18 -1.67 4.87 -0.57
C GLY A 18 -0.49 5.83 -0.37
N ALA A 19 -0.77 6.98 0.26
CA ALA A 19 0.24 8.01 0.53
C ALA A 19 1.24 7.66 1.64
N SER A 20 1.12 6.49 2.27
CA SER A 20 1.99 6.05 3.37
C SER A 20 3.47 6.04 2.94
N PRO A 21 4.41 6.52 3.79
CA PRO A 21 5.84 6.41 3.53
C PRO A 21 6.26 4.98 3.22
N LEU A 22 5.61 4.01 3.86
CA LEU A 22 5.88 2.59 3.67
C LEU A 22 5.68 2.14 2.21
N HIS A 23 4.80 2.82 1.45
CA HIS A 23 4.53 2.56 0.03
C HIS A 23 5.59 3.15 -0.91
N ARG A 24 6.40 4.08 -0.40
CA ARG A 24 7.47 4.75 -1.14
C ARG A 24 8.85 4.26 -0.72
N MET A 25 8.95 3.51 0.38
CA MET A 25 10.20 2.90 0.84
C MET A 25 10.72 1.87 -0.17
N ASP A 26 12.04 1.76 -0.26
CA ASP A 26 12.69 0.71 -1.04
C ASP A 26 12.07 -0.65 -0.67
N PRO A 27 11.60 -1.45 -1.63
CA PRO A 27 10.99 -2.75 -1.38
C PRO A 27 11.81 -3.65 -0.45
N ARG A 28 13.13 -3.53 -0.50
CA ARG A 28 14.07 -4.29 0.36
C ARG A 28 13.95 -3.91 1.82
N ALA A 29 13.80 -2.61 2.11
CA ALA A 29 13.61 -2.12 3.47
C ALA A 29 12.28 -2.59 4.05
N ARG A 30 11.23 -2.68 3.22
CA ARG A 30 9.93 -3.22 3.64
C ARG A 30 10.02 -4.72 4.01
N LEU A 31 10.73 -5.51 3.20
CA LEU A 31 10.96 -6.93 3.50
C LEU A 31 11.79 -7.12 4.78
N ALA A 32 12.86 -6.34 4.96
CA ALA A 32 13.68 -6.39 6.17
C ALA A 32 12.87 -6.03 7.43
N ALA A 33 12.04 -4.98 7.38
CA ALA A 33 11.17 -4.61 8.49
C ALA A 33 10.14 -5.70 8.83
N ALA A 34 9.56 -6.35 7.81
CA ALA A 34 8.64 -7.46 8.02
C ALA A 34 9.34 -8.67 8.69
N LEU A 35 10.56 -9.00 8.26
CA LEU A 35 11.36 -10.07 8.87
C LEU A 35 11.73 -9.76 10.32
N LEU A 36 12.09 -8.50 10.63
CA LEU A 36 12.39 -8.07 12.00
C LEU A 36 11.16 -8.12 12.92
N LEU A 37 9.96 -7.84 12.39
CA LEU A 37 8.72 -7.90 13.16
C LEU A 37 8.26 -9.35 13.44
N LEU A 38 8.56 -10.27 12.53
CA LEU A 38 8.16 -11.69 12.61
C LEU A 38 9.22 -12.58 13.27
N GLY A 39 10.43 -12.07 13.49
CA GLY A 39 11.54 -12.76 14.14
C GLY A 39 11.48 -12.78 15.65
#